data_AF-A0A5K0V6W9-F1
#
_entry.id   AF-A0A5K0V6W9-F1
#
_cell.length_a   1.000
_cell.length_b   1.000
_cell.length_c   1.000
_cell.angle_alpha   90.00
_cell.angle_beta   90.00
_cell.angle_gamma   90.00
#
_symmetry.space_group_name_H-M   'P 1'
#
loop_
_entity.id
_entity.type
_entity.pdbx_description
1 polymer ?
#
loop_
_entity_poly.entity_id
_entity_poly.type
_entity_poly.pdbx_seq_one_letter_code
_entity_poly.pdbx_strand_id
1 'polypeptide(L)'
;MVQEDLFRSKERQPRVLLLPWLAYGHISPFLELARHLSCRGFTTYLCSTHTNLSSIKEKLRQRSYSSIKTVELQLPSIPELPPKFQATSSLPSHLMPLLKKAFDLSKPAFIDILQALNPDFVIYDFLQPWAPLAASQLGIPAVLFLSTSAICFSYGRSRHEGHDQNVSPFKTIHFLEHEVENNNRMLRSEANGIRDVDRVNQCVDQSEDVIFIRSSREIERKFVDYLPLVTGKRVITVGSLLNQEASDHSASLPCKFTSWLGTKRSSSVVFVSFGTEYFMSKEEITEIALGLELSRQNFIWAVRFVSEEEEEGMERQLPEGFMQRVEGRGMVANQWIPQMEILSHPSIGGFLTHCGWGSLNEGMGCGVPFIALPLHLDQPLNAKLVVGELGLGVEIERERDGRFRREKVAEGIRRVMVGGEGEKMRRKAKEMAKKMKEKDDGEIDVLVGEVRKMTSGRGWKERGLQIREMK
;
A
#
# COMPACT_ATOMS: atom_id res chain seq x y z
N MET A 1 31.71 -15.23 42.74
CA MET A 1 30.46 -15.13 41.95
C MET A 1 29.77 -13.79 42.26
N VAL A 2 30.47 -12.68 42.04
CA VAL A 2 29.96 -11.29 42.05
C VAL A 2 31.05 -10.48 41.34
N GLN A 3 31.00 -10.33 40.02
CA GLN A 3 31.72 -9.32 39.20
C GLN A 3 31.66 -9.61 37.68
N GLU A 4 30.49 -9.96 37.14
CA GLU A 4 30.31 -9.99 35.66
C GLU A 4 29.13 -9.13 35.16
N ASP A 5 28.43 -8.41 36.04
CA ASP A 5 27.25 -7.60 35.67
C ASP A 5 27.49 -6.07 35.61
N LEU A 6 28.74 -5.62 35.61
CA LEU A 6 29.07 -4.21 35.31
C LEU A 6 29.96 -4.18 34.08
N PHE A 7 29.35 -4.05 32.89
CA PHE A 7 29.88 -3.48 31.63
C PHE A 7 29.11 -4.01 30.40
N ARG A 8 27.77 -4.11 30.48
CA ARG A 8 26.96 -3.93 29.26
C ARG A 8 26.96 -2.43 28.97
N SER A 9 27.88 -1.99 28.11
CA SER A 9 27.75 -0.69 27.47
C SER A 9 26.31 -0.57 26.95
N LYS A 10 25.62 0.53 27.24
CA LYS A 10 24.32 0.81 26.60
C LYS A 10 24.61 0.93 25.10
N GLU A 11 24.44 -0.16 24.36
CA GLU A 11 24.56 -0.15 22.91
C GLU A 11 23.63 0.94 22.39
N ARG A 12 24.22 1.89 21.66
CA ARG A 12 23.47 2.97 21.03
C ARG A 12 22.43 2.35 20.11
N GLN A 13 21.16 2.66 20.34
CA GLN A 13 20.07 2.25 19.44
C GLN A 13 20.29 2.88 18.05
N PRO A 14 20.34 2.10 16.97
CA PRO A 14 20.49 2.65 15.64
C PRO A 14 19.30 3.53 15.26
N ARG A 15 19.58 4.64 14.58
CA ARG A 15 18.60 5.66 14.21
C ARG A 15 18.22 5.49 12.74
N VAL A 16 16.93 5.31 12.47
CA VAL A 16 16.41 5.09 11.11
C VAL A 16 15.43 6.20 10.75
N LEU A 17 15.68 6.88 9.63
CA LEU A 17 14.74 7.85 9.05
C LEU A 17 13.95 7.18 7.93
N LEU A 18 12.63 7.29 7.98
CA LEU A 18 11.68 6.73 7.02
C LEU A 18 11.03 7.87 6.24
N LEU A 19 11.17 7.85 4.90
CA LEU A 19 10.64 8.87 3.99
C LEU A 19 9.71 8.22 2.94
N PRO A 20 8.42 7.99 3.26
CA PRO A 20 7.42 7.52 2.31
C PRO A 20 7.08 8.56 1.24
N TRP A 21 6.53 8.11 0.11
CA TRP A 21 5.79 9.00 -0.80
C TRP A 21 4.56 9.62 -0.10
N LEU A 22 4.14 10.81 -0.54
CA LEU A 22 3.13 11.65 0.12
C LEU A 22 1.67 11.17 -0.05
N ALA A 23 1.47 9.85 -0.09
CA ALA A 23 0.19 9.19 -0.21
C ALA A 23 -0.06 8.25 0.97
N TYR A 24 -1.30 8.19 1.46
CA TYR A 24 -1.63 7.37 2.64
C TYR A 24 -1.30 5.88 2.45
N GLY A 25 -1.52 5.36 1.24
CA GLY A 25 -1.19 3.97 0.89
C GLY A 25 0.30 3.62 1.01
N HIS A 26 1.18 4.63 0.99
CA HIS A 26 2.62 4.48 1.19
C HIS A 26 3.00 4.76 2.65
N ILE A 27 2.42 5.79 3.26
CA ILE A 27 2.70 6.16 4.66
C ILE A 27 2.31 5.03 5.62
N SER A 28 1.18 4.37 5.40
CA SER A 28 0.70 3.28 6.26
C SER A 28 1.72 2.14 6.41
N PRO A 29 2.24 1.51 5.33
CA PRO A 29 3.27 0.49 5.47
C PRO A 29 4.60 1.01 6.02
N PHE A 30 5.02 2.24 5.73
CA PHE A 30 6.20 2.83 6.38
C PHE A 30 5.99 3.02 7.89
N LEU A 31 4.80 3.39 8.33
CA LEU A 31 4.45 3.52 9.74
C LEU A 31 4.50 2.16 10.45
N GLU A 32 3.97 1.10 9.85
CA GLU A 32 4.07 -0.27 10.39
C GLU A 32 5.52 -0.77 10.43
N LEU A 33 6.30 -0.52 9.39
CA LEU A 33 7.71 -0.84 9.38
C LEU A 33 8.45 -0.10 10.51
N ALA A 34 8.18 1.19 10.70
CA ALA A 34 8.73 1.98 11.80
C ALA A 34 8.34 1.41 13.17
N ARG A 35 7.09 0.95 13.35
CA ARG A 35 6.64 0.26 14.57
C ARG A 35 7.47 -1.00 14.82
N HIS A 36 7.55 -1.90 13.83
CA HIS A 36 8.29 -3.16 13.95
C HIS A 36 9.78 -2.96 14.27
N LEU A 37 10.42 -1.97 13.65
CA LEU A 37 11.79 -1.57 13.95
C LEU A 37 11.90 -1.00 15.38
N SER A 38 10.98 -0.13 15.80
CA SER A 38 11.02 0.45 17.15
C SER A 38 10.93 -0.61 18.25
N CYS A 39 10.04 -1.60 18.07
CA CYS A 39 9.91 -2.74 18.97
C CYS A 39 11.19 -3.60 19.07
N ARG A 40 12.10 -3.49 18.09
CA ARG A 40 13.36 -4.25 18.01
C ARG A 40 14.60 -3.40 18.32
N GLY A 41 14.41 -2.28 19.01
CA GLY A 41 15.48 -1.48 19.59
C GLY A 41 16.06 -0.41 18.66
N PHE A 42 15.33 -0.01 17.61
CA PHE A 42 15.70 1.11 16.76
C PHE A 42 15.03 2.40 17.22
N THR A 43 15.71 3.53 17.10
CA THR A 43 15.06 4.85 17.18
C THR A 43 14.56 5.20 15.78
N THR A 44 13.24 5.24 15.58
CA THR A 44 12.65 5.50 14.27
C THR A 44 12.11 6.92 14.15
N TYR A 45 12.30 7.49 12.96
CA TYR A 45 11.81 8.81 12.59
C TYR A 45 10.95 8.67 11.33
N LEU A 46 9.67 9.03 11.38
CA LEU A 46 8.80 9.10 10.21
C LEU A 46 8.76 10.53 9.68
N CYS A 47 9.31 10.74 8.48
CA CYS A 47 9.41 12.03 7.83
C CYS A 47 8.28 12.22 6.80
N SER A 48 7.45 13.24 6.95
CA SER A 48 6.40 13.56 5.98
C SER A 48 5.93 15.01 6.12
N THR A 49 4.99 15.43 5.26
CA THR A 49 4.38 16.76 5.32
C THR A 49 3.43 16.91 6.51
N HIS A 50 3.16 18.16 6.90
CA HIS A 50 2.23 18.47 7.99
C HIS A 50 0.86 17.80 7.82
N THR A 51 0.29 17.88 6.62
CA THR A 51 -1.01 17.30 6.28
C THR A 51 -1.03 15.79 6.50
N ASN A 52 0.03 15.10 6.05
CA ASN A 52 0.15 13.65 6.20
C ASN A 52 0.35 13.24 7.66
N LEU A 53 1.23 13.91 8.40
CA LEU A 53 1.45 13.64 9.82
C LEU A 53 0.18 13.88 10.65
N SER A 54 -0.57 14.94 10.33
CA SER A 54 -1.85 15.23 10.96
C SER A 54 -2.88 14.12 10.73
N SER A 55 -2.91 13.54 9.52
CA SER A 55 -3.84 12.45 9.17
C SER A 55 -3.62 11.15 9.98
N ILE A 56 -2.40 10.92 10.48
CA ILE A 56 -2.05 9.74 11.27
C ILE A 56 -1.86 10.05 12.77
N LYS A 57 -2.14 11.28 13.20
CA LYS A 57 -1.89 11.76 14.56
C LYS A 57 -2.58 10.91 15.63
N GLU A 58 -3.83 10.50 15.38
CA GLU A 58 -4.56 9.64 16.31
C GLU A 58 -3.95 8.24 16.40
N LYS A 59 -3.45 7.67 15.29
CA LYS A 59 -2.71 6.40 15.30
C LYS A 59 -1.42 6.50 16.12
N LEU A 60 -0.68 7.60 15.97
CA LEU A 60 0.58 7.83 16.68
C LEU A 60 0.41 7.99 18.20
N ARG A 61 -0.79 8.34 18.69
CA ARG A 61 -1.08 8.40 20.13
C ARG A 61 -1.20 7.01 20.77
N GLN A 62 -1.42 5.98 19.97
CA GLN A 62 -1.54 4.62 20.48
C GLN A 62 -0.19 4.14 21.03
N ARG A 63 -0.22 3.38 22.13
CA ARG A 63 0.97 2.95 22.86
C ARG A 63 2.01 2.27 21.96
N SER A 64 1.55 1.51 20.99
CA SER A 64 2.33 0.72 20.03
C SER A 64 3.17 1.58 19.09
N TYR A 65 2.74 2.82 18.83
CA TYR A 65 3.45 3.77 17.96
C TYR A 65 4.12 4.90 18.73
N SER A 66 3.96 4.96 20.06
CA SER A 66 4.45 6.06 20.92
C SER A 66 5.97 6.28 20.89
N SER A 67 6.73 5.27 20.48
CA SER A 67 8.20 5.35 20.31
C SER A 67 8.64 5.95 18.97
N ILE A 68 7.73 6.08 18.00
CA ILE A 68 8.02 6.62 16.67
C ILE A 68 8.02 8.14 16.74
N LYS A 69 9.13 8.76 16.32
CA LYS A 69 9.26 10.21 16.28
C LYS A 69 8.80 10.72 14.91
N THR A 70 7.99 11.76 14.86
CA THR A 70 7.62 12.39 13.59
C THR A 70 8.55 13.55 13.26
N VAL A 71 8.85 13.72 11.98
CA VAL A 71 9.69 14.82 11.46
C VAL A 71 8.93 15.47 10.32
N GLU A 72 8.65 16.77 10.46
CA GLU A 72 7.92 17.50 9.44
C GLU A 72 8.88 17.96 8.32
N LEU A 73 8.56 17.59 7.09
CA LEU A 73 9.23 18.06 5.88
C LEU A 73 8.39 19.19 5.26
N GLN A 74 8.98 20.38 5.21
CA GLN A 74 8.36 21.52 4.56
C GLN A 74 8.51 21.42 3.04
N LEU A 75 7.39 21.46 2.33
CA LEU A 75 7.41 21.62 0.88
C LEU A 75 7.58 23.11 0.54
N PRO A 76 8.46 23.46 -0.40
CA PRO A 76 8.55 24.83 -0.88
C PRO A 76 7.27 25.24 -1.60
N SER A 77 6.86 26.49 -1.39
CA SER A 77 5.73 27.08 -2.13
C SER A 77 6.08 27.20 -3.61
N ILE A 78 5.24 26.63 -4.46
CA ILE A 78 5.26 26.88 -5.91
C ILE A 78 3.95 27.57 -6.31
N PRO A 79 3.99 28.67 -7.10
CA PRO A 79 2.78 29.47 -7.40
C PRO A 79 1.61 28.66 -7.97
N GLU A 80 1.90 27.59 -8.70
CA GLU A 80 0.92 26.75 -9.38
C GLU A 80 0.28 25.67 -8.48
N LEU A 81 0.82 25.45 -7.28
CA LEU A 81 0.29 24.46 -6.31
C LEU A 81 -0.22 25.17 -5.05
N PRO A 82 -1.54 25.23 -4.85
CA PRO A 82 -2.12 25.78 -3.63
C PRO A 82 -1.56 25.12 -2.35
N PRO A 83 -1.23 25.88 -1.28
CA PRO A 83 -0.54 25.36 -0.10
C PRO A 83 -1.24 24.22 0.64
N LYS A 84 -2.57 24.05 0.46
CA LYS A 84 -3.36 22.97 1.05
C LYS A 84 -3.08 21.60 0.45
N PHE A 85 -2.50 21.54 -0.74
CA PHE A 85 -2.28 20.30 -1.49
C PHE A 85 -0.89 19.71 -1.23
N GLN A 86 -0.70 19.20 -0.02
CA GLN A 86 0.56 18.57 0.43
C GLN A 86 0.47 17.03 0.58
N ALA A 87 -0.65 16.44 0.14
CA ALA A 87 -0.94 15.01 0.20
C ALA A 87 -1.83 14.61 -0.98
N THR A 88 -1.76 13.36 -1.44
CA THR A 88 -2.54 12.89 -2.60
C THR A 88 -4.04 12.79 -2.33
N SER A 89 -4.45 12.52 -1.09
CA SER A 89 -5.84 12.26 -0.70
C SER A 89 -6.81 13.43 -0.94
N SER A 90 -6.27 14.65 -1.03
CA SER A 90 -7.01 15.88 -1.36
C SER A 90 -6.57 16.50 -2.69
N LEU A 91 -5.63 15.89 -3.42
CA LEU A 91 -5.04 16.45 -4.63
C LEU A 91 -5.85 16.07 -5.88
N PRO A 92 -6.33 17.04 -6.66
CA PRO A 92 -6.82 16.78 -8.02
C PRO A 92 -5.73 16.11 -8.87
N SER A 93 -6.11 15.07 -9.64
CA SER A 93 -5.15 14.24 -10.40
C SER A 93 -4.23 15.03 -11.34
N HIS A 94 -4.73 16.13 -11.94
CA HIS A 94 -3.96 16.99 -12.82
C HIS A 94 -2.85 17.80 -12.11
N LEU A 95 -2.91 17.95 -10.78
CA LEU A 95 -1.88 18.62 -9.98
C LEU A 95 -0.79 17.67 -9.46
N MET A 96 -0.88 16.36 -9.73
CA MET A 96 0.12 15.37 -9.32
C MET A 96 1.56 15.72 -9.76
N PRO A 97 1.82 16.21 -11.00
CA PRO A 97 3.16 16.63 -11.40
C PRO A 97 3.72 17.78 -10.57
N LEU A 98 2.85 18.70 -10.12
CA LEU A 98 3.24 19.84 -9.30
C LEU A 98 3.58 19.42 -7.87
N LEU A 99 2.82 18.48 -7.28
CA LEU A 99 3.18 17.90 -5.98
C LEU A 99 4.55 17.21 -6.03
N LYS A 100 4.81 16.41 -7.08
CA LYS A 100 6.12 15.79 -7.31
C LYS A 100 7.23 16.84 -7.43
N LYS A 101 7.00 17.92 -8.21
CA LYS A 101 7.94 19.04 -8.35
C LYS A 101 8.23 19.71 -7.00
N ALA A 102 7.20 20.00 -6.19
CA ALA A 102 7.38 20.56 -4.86
C ALA A 102 8.18 19.61 -3.95
N PHE A 103 7.91 18.31 -4.01
CA PHE A 103 8.66 17.31 -3.25
C PHE A 103 10.13 17.22 -3.69
N ASP A 104 10.43 17.27 -4.99
CA ASP A 104 11.81 17.34 -5.48
C ASP A 104 12.56 18.58 -4.97
N LEU A 105 11.89 19.74 -4.99
CA LEU A 105 12.46 21.00 -4.51
C LEU A 105 12.66 21.03 -2.98
N SER A 106 12.08 20.07 -2.23
CA SER A 106 12.28 19.94 -0.79
C SER A 106 13.64 19.32 -0.39
N LYS A 107 14.46 18.91 -1.38
CA LYS A 107 15.79 18.31 -1.15
C LYS A 107 16.66 19.09 -0.15
N PRO A 108 16.81 20.43 -0.21
CA PRO A 108 17.62 21.16 0.77
C PRO A 108 17.10 21.02 2.20
N ALA A 109 15.78 21.16 2.41
CA ALA A 109 15.15 20.98 3.72
C ALA A 109 15.35 19.56 4.25
N PHE A 110 15.34 18.56 3.37
CA PHE A 110 15.65 17.18 3.76
C PHE A 110 17.12 16.99 4.15
N ILE A 111 18.07 17.67 3.50
CA ILE A 111 19.48 17.67 3.90
C ILE A 111 19.63 18.25 5.30
N ASP A 112 18.96 19.36 5.61
CA ASP A 112 18.98 19.98 6.94
C ASP A 112 18.44 19.00 8.01
N ILE A 113 17.35 18.28 7.69
CA ILE A 113 16.80 17.22 8.54
C ILE A 113 17.85 16.10 8.76
N LEU A 114 18.51 15.64 7.70
CA LEU A 114 19.53 14.60 7.81
C LEU A 114 20.73 15.04 8.66
N GLN A 115 21.16 16.30 8.54
CA GLN A 115 22.25 16.85 9.36
C GLN A 115 21.84 16.96 10.84
N ALA A 116 20.64 17.47 11.11
CA ALA A 116 20.13 17.64 12.48
C ALA A 116 19.87 16.29 13.17
N LEU A 117 19.31 15.33 12.42
CA LEU A 117 19.03 14.00 12.95
C LEU A 117 20.26 13.11 12.96
N ASN A 118 21.18 13.22 12.00
CA ASN A 118 22.30 12.30 11.84
C ASN A 118 21.87 10.81 11.97
N PRO A 119 20.91 10.34 11.17
CA PRO A 119 20.46 8.96 11.22
C PRO A 119 21.57 8.01 10.76
N ASP A 120 21.55 6.79 11.28
CA ASP A 120 22.47 5.74 10.84
C ASP A 120 22.08 5.18 9.45
N PHE A 121 20.81 5.35 9.06
CA PHE A 121 20.26 4.82 7.81
C PHE A 121 18.97 5.56 7.37
N VAL A 122 18.73 5.67 6.05
CA VAL A 122 17.48 6.20 5.45
C VAL A 122 16.72 5.14 4.67
N ILE A 123 15.48 4.86 5.04
CA ILE A 123 14.55 4.05 4.22
C ILE A 123 13.65 4.99 3.43
N TYR A 124 13.65 4.89 2.10
CA TYR A 124 12.91 5.79 1.21
C TYR A 124 12.06 5.02 0.19
N ASP A 125 11.12 5.70 -0.46
CA ASP A 125 10.15 5.14 -1.42
C ASP A 125 10.59 5.37 -2.88
N PHE A 126 9.86 4.76 -3.83
CA PHE A 126 10.28 4.64 -5.24
C PHE A 126 10.01 5.86 -6.14
N LEU A 127 9.58 7.02 -5.62
CA LEU A 127 9.23 8.20 -6.44
C LEU A 127 10.16 9.41 -6.23
N GLN A 128 11.12 9.33 -5.30
CA GLN A 128 11.99 10.44 -4.91
C GLN A 128 13.49 10.12 -5.06
N PRO A 129 14.03 10.06 -6.30
CA PRO A 129 15.43 9.74 -6.51
C PRO A 129 16.38 10.79 -5.89
N TRP A 130 15.89 11.99 -5.56
CA TRP A 130 16.70 12.99 -4.86
C TRP A 130 17.06 12.60 -3.41
N ALA A 131 16.28 11.72 -2.77
CA ALA A 131 16.44 11.35 -1.37
C ALA A 131 17.73 10.53 -1.09
N PRO A 132 18.00 9.41 -1.80
CA PRO A 132 19.27 8.69 -1.64
C PRO A 132 20.48 9.54 -2.02
N LEU A 133 20.37 10.44 -3.01
CA LEU A 133 21.44 11.39 -3.33
C LEU A 133 21.72 12.37 -2.18
N ALA A 134 20.68 12.87 -1.52
CA ALA A 134 20.82 13.74 -0.35
C ALA A 134 21.49 13.01 0.83
N ALA A 135 21.10 11.75 1.09
CA ALA A 135 21.73 10.93 2.12
C ALA A 135 23.22 10.65 1.82
N SER A 136 23.55 10.31 0.57
CA SER A 136 24.92 10.05 0.11
C SER A 136 25.86 11.25 0.27
N GLN A 137 25.37 12.49 0.11
CA GLN A 137 26.16 13.71 0.35
C GLN A 137 26.72 13.78 1.78
N LEU A 138 25.99 13.21 2.74
CA LEU A 138 26.34 13.17 4.15
C LEU A 138 26.96 11.83 4.57
N GLY A 139 27.20 10.90 3.63
CA GLY A 139 27.71 9.57 3.92
C GLY A 139 26.71 8.68 4.66
N ILE A 140 25.41 8.97 4.54
CA ILE A 140 24.33 8.18 5.16
C ILE A 140 23.82 7.18 4.11
N PRO A 141 23.83 5.87 4.41
CA PRO A 141 23.32 4.86 3.49
C PRO A 141 21.79 4.92 3.36
N ALA A 142 21.29 4.59 2.17
CA ALA A 142 19.87 4.70 1.83
C ALA A 142 19.33 3.47 1.09
N VAL A 143 18.24 2.88 1.57
CA VAL A 143 17.64 1.65 1.01
C VAL A 143 16.22 1.95 0.58
N LEU A 144 15.95 1.54 -0.64
CA LEU A 144 14.63 1.56 -1.23
C LEU A 144 13.72 0.57 -0.51
N PHE A 145 12.56 1.04 -0.09
CA PHE A 145 11.46 0.23 0.38
C PHE A 145 10.29 0.32 -0.60
N LEU A 146 9.97 -0.81 -1.22
CA LEU A 146 8.87 -0.97 -2.16
C LEU A 146 7.59 -1.28 -1.39
N SER A 147 6.66 -0.33 -1.40
CA SER A 147 5.32 -0.47 -0.82
C SER A 147 4.30 -1.11 -1.78
N THR A 148 4.73 -1.45 -3.01
CA THR A 148 3.96 -2.11 -4.06
C THR A 148 4.21 -3.63 -4.11
N SER A 149 3.39 -4.34 -4.89
CA SER A 149 3.54 -5.78 -5.12
C SER A 149 4.80 -6.11 -5.94
N ALA A 150 5.36 -7.29 -5.70
CA ALA A 150 6.51 -7.78 -6.46
C ALA A 150 6.14 -7.99 -7.94
N ILE A 151 4.94 -8.48 -8.24
CA ILE A 151 4.44 -8.63 -9.62
C ILE A 151 4.45 -7.30 -10.37
N CYS A 152 3.93 -6.22 -9.77
CA CYS A 152 3.88 -4.93 -10.42
C CYS A 152 5.28 -4.38 -10.68
N PHE A 153 6.13 -4.40 -9.66
CA PHE A 153 7.46 -3.83 -9.75
C PHE A 153 8.34 -4.57 -10.76
N SER A 154 8.36 -5.90 -10.68
CA SER A 154 9.15 -6.74 -11.57
C SER A 154 8.65 -6.69 -13.02
N TYR A 155 7.35 -6.56 -13.25
CA TYR A 155 6.77 -6.38 -14.58
C TYR A 155 7.24 -5.07 -15.22
N GLY A 156 7.18 -3.96 -14.47
CA GLY A 156 7.67 -2.65 -14.93
C GLY A 156 9.16 -2.69 -15.32
N ARG A 157 10.00 -3.27 -14.46
CA ARG A 157 11.45 -3.40 -14.71
C ARG A 157 11.76 -4.26 -15.93
N SER A 158 11.08 -5.41 -16.07
CA SER A 158 11.26 -6.32 -17.20
C SER A 158 10.96 -5.65 -18.55
N ARG A 159 9.92 -4.80 -18.61
CA ARG A 159 9.57 -4.06 -19.84
C ARG A 159 10.55 -2.95 -20.17
N HIS A 160 11.09 -2.28 -19.15
CA HIS A 160 12.06 -1.20 -19.33
C HIS A 160 13.40 -1.73 -19.86
N GLU A 161 13.91 -2.83 -19.28
CA GLU A 161 15.24 -3.36 -19.61
C GLU A 161 15.24 -4.32 -20.81
N GLY A 162 14.06 -4.63 -21.38
CA GLY A 162 13.95 -5.52 -22.54
C GLY A 162 14.40 -6.96 -22.27
N HIS A 163 14.23 -7.44 -21.02
CA HIS A 163 14.66 -8.78 -20.60
C HIS A 163 14.00 -9.88 -21.42
N ASP A 164 14.73 -11.00 -21.57
CA ASP A 164 14.30 -12.17 -22.34
C ASP A 164 12.96 -12.72 -21.81
N GLN A 165 11.98 -12.77 -22.71
CA GLN A 165 10.66 -13.34 -22.42
C GLN A 165 10.74 -14.82 -22.02
N ASN A 166 11.82 -15.53 -22.33
CA ASN A 166 12.00 -16.93 -21.97
C ASN A 166 12.20 -17.15 -20.47
N VAL A 167 12.83 -16.21 -19.77
CA VAL A 167 13.13 -16.24 -18.32
C VAL A 167 12.08 -15.48 -17.51
N SER A 168 11.32 -14.62 -18.18
CA SER A 168 10.30 -13.77 -17.57
C SER A 168 9.12 -14.56 -16.99
N PRO A 169 8.66 -14.24 -15.76
CA PRO A 169 7.50 -14.86 -15.16
C PRO A 169 6.16 -14.40 -15.77
N PHE A 170 6.19 -13.52 -16.78
CA PHE A 170 4.99 -12.83 -17.30
C PHE A 170 4.40 -13.44 -18.58
N LYS A 171 4.81 -14.64 -18.99
CA LYS A 171 4.34 -15.29 -20.25
C LYS A 171 2.81 -15.39 -20.35
N THR A 172 2.10 -15.51 -19.23
CA THR A 172 0.64 -15.62 -19.15
C THR A 172 -0.04 -14.36 -18.62
N ILE A 173 0.73 -13.30 -18.32
CA ILE A 173 0.26 -12.08 -17.70
C ILE A 173 0.23 -10.99 -18.76
N HIS A 174 -0.99 -10.67 -19.21
CA HIS A 174 -1.21 -9.66 -20.23
C HIS A 174 -2.20 -8.61 -19.74
N PHE A 175 -1.90 -7.35 -20.07
CA PHE A 175 -2.87 -6.27 -19.92
C PHE A 175 -3.96 -6.41 -20.97
N LEU A 176 -5.19 -6.12 -20.58
CA LEU A 176 -6.32 -5.90 -21.48
C LEU A 176 -6.10 -4.59 -22.25
N GLU A 177 -6.79 -4.42 -23.38
CA GLU A 177 -6.62 -3.26 -24.26
C GLU A 177 -6.76 -1.91 -23.53
N HIS A 178 -7.80 -1.74 -22.72
CA HIS A 178 -8.00 -0.54 -21.90
C HIS A 178 -6.95 -0.37 -20.78
N GLU A 179 -6.39 -1.47 -20.28
CA GLU A 179 -5.31 -1.44 -19.28
C GLU A 179 -3.98 -0.99 -19.90
N VAL A 180 -3.74 -1.35 -21.17
CA VAL A 180 -2.54 -0.92 -21.92
C VAL A 180 -2.50 0.60 -22.05
N GLU A 181 -3.61 1.24 -22.40
CA GLU A 181 -3.64 2.70 -22.55
C GLU A 181 -3.42 3.41 -21.20
N ASN A 182 -4.05 2.93 -20.14
CA ASN A 182 -3.83 3.44 -18.79
C ASN A 182 -2.36 3.28 -18.34
N ASN A 183 -1.76 2.12 -18.61
CA ASN A 183 -0.35 1.87 -18.33
C ASN A 183 0.57 2.77 -19.17
N ASN A 184 0.26 3.00 -20.44
CA ASN A 184 1.01 3.92 -21.31
C ASN A 184 0.94 5.36 -20.80
N ARG A 185 -0.22 5.80 -20.33
CA ARG A 185 -0.40 7.13 -19.72
C ARG A 185 0.45 7.28 -18.46
N MET A 186 0.52 6.26 -17.62
CA MET A 186 1.40 6.25 -16.45
C MET A 186 2.89 6.33 -16.85
N LEU A 187 3.31 5.55 -17.85
CA LEU A 187 4.69 5.57 -18.36
C LEU A 187 5.10 6.92 -18.97
N ARG A 188 4.15 7.70 -19.50
CA ARG A 188 4.36 9.05 -20.01
C ARG A 188 4.27 10.13 -18.93
N SER A 189 3.84 9.80 -17.71
CA SER A 189 3.77 10.77 -16.63
C SER A 189 5.17 11.25 -16.28
N GLU A 190 5.32 12.57 -16.13
CA GLU A 190 6.58 13.19 -15.74
C GLU A 190 6.35 14.35 -14.79
N ALA A 191 7.39 14.67 -14.05
CA ALA A 191 7.49 15.88 -13.26
C ALA A 191 8.91 16.40 -13.37
N ASN A 192 9.08 17.73 -13.43
CA ASN A 192 10.40 18.36 -13.48
C ASN A 192 11.34 17.80 -14.59
N GLY A 193 10.77 17.43 -15.75
CA GLY A 193 11.52 16.86 -16.88
C GLY A 193 12.00 15.41 -16.68
N ILE A 194 11.53 14.72 -15.63
CA ILE A 194 11.87 13.31 -15.36
C ILE A 194 10.59 12.49 -15.39
N ARG A 195 10.55 11.49 -16.27
CA ARG A 195 9.43 10.54 -16.35
C ARG A 195 9.38 9.66 -15.11
N ASP A 196 8.19 9.25 -14.72
CA ASP A 196 7.99 8.39 -13.54
C ASP A 196 8.78 7.09 -13.63
N VAL A 197 8.84 6.47 -14.81
CA VAL A 197 9.65 5.26 -15.03
C VAL A 197 11.14 5.51 -14.75
N ASP A 198 11.66 6.65 -15.15
CA ASP A 198 13.06 7.02 -14.91
C ASP A 198 13.30 7.32 -13.42
N ARG A 199 12.32 7.92 -12.72
CA ARG A 199 12.38 8.13 -11.27
C ARG A 199 12.47 6.81 -10.51
N VAL A 200 11.62 5.84 -10.86
CA VAL A 200 11.64 4.51 -10.23
C VAL A 200 12.99 3.84 -10.46
N ASN A 201 13.50 3.85 -11.70
CA ASN A 201 14.80 3.25 -12.02
C ASN A 201 15.94 3.94 -11.26
N GLN A 202 15.97 5.27 -11.22
CA GLN A 202 16.97 6.00 -10.44
C GLN A 202 16.89 5.66 -8.95
N CYS A 203 15.69 5.49 -8.39
CA CYS A 203 15.52 5.04 -7.01
C CYS A 203 16.08 3.64 -6.80
N VAL A 204 15.92 2.73 -7.75
CA VAL A 204 16.53 1.39 -7.70
C VAL A 204 18.04 1.51 -7.73
N ASP A 205 18.59 2.15 -8.76
CA ASP A 205 20.03 2.20 -9.01
C ASP A 205 20.80 2.84 -7.85
N GLN A 206 20.20 3.83 -7.19
CA GLN A 206 20.79 4.58 -6.09
C GLN A 206 20.57 3.96 -4.70
N SER A 207 19.76 2.91 -4.60
CA SER A 207 19.64 2.13 -3.35
C SER A 207 20.95 1.43 -3.03
N GLU A 208 21.18 1.09 -1.76
CA GLU A 208 22.26 0.14 -1.42
C GLU A 208 22.08 -1.22 -2.14
N ASP A 209 23.00 -2.15 -1.91
CA ASP A 209 22.97 -3.52 -2.49
C ASP A 209 21.77 -4.39 -2.02
N VAL A 210 20.80 -3.77 -1.34
CA VAL A 210 19.56 -4.39 -0.87
C VAL A 210 18.36 -3.48 -1.12
N ILE A 211 17.21 -4.10 -1.40
CA ILE A 211 15.90 -3.49 -1.49
C ILE A 211 14.97 -4.20 -0.52
N PHE A 212 14.16 -3.45 0.22
CA PHE A 212 13.08 -4.00 1.03
C PHE A 212 11.78 -3.97 0.24
N ILE A 213 10.95 -5.00 0.36
CA ILE A 213 9.65 -5.05 -0.32
C ILE A 213 8.56 -5.54 0.61
N ARG A 214 7.44 -4.81 0.64
CA ARG A 214 6.22 -5.20 1.35
C ARG A 214 5.54 -6.33 0.58
N SER A 215 6.03 -7.54 0.77
CA SER A 215 5.51 -8.76 0.16
C SER A 215 5.96 -9.93 1.01
N SER A 216 5.50 -11.13 0.64
CA SER A 216 5.97 -12.38 1.20
C SER A 216 6.21 -13.39 0.09
N ARG A 217 7.20 -14.27 0.27
CA ARG A 217 7.44 -15.38 -0.65
C ARG A 217 6.25 -16.34 -0.70
N GLU A 218 5.42 -16.43 0.33
CA GLU A 218 4.18 -17.23 0.29
C GLU A 218 3.14 -16.68 -0.70
N ILE A 219 3.22 -15.38 -1.02
CA ILE A 219 2.25 -14.69 -1.89
C ILE A 219 2.83 -14.55 -3.30
N GLU A 220 4.09 -14.11 -3.42
CA GLU A 220 4.66 -13.65 -4.70
C GLU A 220 6.00 -14.31 -5.05
N ARG A 221 6.26 -15.55 -4.60
CA ARG A 221 7.58 -16.23 -4.76
C ARG A 221 8.23 -16.00 -6.13
N LYS A 222 7.47 -16.28 -7.19
CA LYS A 222 7.89 -16.20 -8.60
C LYS A 222 8.43 -14.82 -8.97
N PHE A 223 7.77 -13.76 -8.49
CA PHE A 223 8.13 -12.38 -8.79
C PHE A 223 9.23 -11.88 -7.86
N VAL A 224 9.18 -12.23 -6.57
CA VAL A 224 10.25 -11.93 -5.59
C VAL A 224 11.58 -12.54 -6.02
N ASP A 225 11.59 -13.78 -6.52
CA ASP A 225 12.80 -14.47 -7.00
C ASP A 225 13.33 -13.90 -8.32
N TYR A 226 12.47 -13.24 -9.10
CA TYR A 226 12.86 -12.58 -10.35
C TYR A 226 13.43 -11.18 -10.12
N LEU A 227 13.04 -10.48 -9.04
CA LEU A 227 13.50 -9.12 -8.76
C LEU A 227 15.04 -8.96 -8.71
N PRO A 228 15.83 -9.85 -8.07
CA PRO A 228 17.29 -9.73 -8.11
C PRO A 228 17.88 -9.77 -9.52
N LEU A 229 17.26 -10.52 -10.44
CA LEU A 229 17.73 -10.62 -11.83
C LEU A 229 17.52 -9.33 -12.61
N VAL A 230 16.43 -8.60 -12.33
CA VAL A 230 16.07 -7.35 -13.00
C VAL A 230 16.45 -6.09 -12.21
N THR A 231 17.08 -6.23 -11.04
CA THR A 231 17.54 -5.08 -10.23
C THR A 231 19.03 -5.13 -9.94
N GLY A 232 19.66 -6.31 -10.07
CA GLY A 232 21.05 -6.51 -9.64
C GLY A 232 21.24 -6.41 -8.13
N LYS A 233 20.15 -6.36 -7.33
CA LYS A 233 20.18 -6.12 -5.89
C LYS A 233 19.54 -7.26 -5.13
N ARG A 234 19.97 -7.49 -3.89
CA ARG A 234 19.28 -8.43 -3.00
C ARG A 234 17.92 -7.86 -2.65
N VAL A 235 16.92 -8.74 -2.57
CA VAL A 235 15.56 -8.34 -2.17
C VAL A 235 15.18 -9.06 -0.89
N ILE A 236 14.75 -8.30 0.11
CA ILE A 236 14.26 -8.81 1.39
C ILE A 236 12.78 -8.47 1.51
N THR A 237 11.96 -9.51 1.63
CA THR A 237 10.55 -9.38 1.95
C THR A 237 10.39 -8.96 3.41
N VAL A 238 9.45 -8.05 3.69
CA VAL A 238 9.16 -7.55 5.03
C VAL A 238 7.77 -7.96 5.53
N GLY A 239 7.17 -8.96 4.88
CA GLY A 239 5.82 -9.43 5.17
C GLY A 239 4.73 -8.45 4.74
N SER A 240 3.52 -8.74 5.22
CA SER A 240 2.31 -8.00 4.88
C SER A 240 2.24 -6.59 5.48
N LEU A 241 2.98 -6.36 6.57
CA LEU A 241 2.92 -5.15 7.40
C LEU A 241 1.47 -4.75 7.73
N LEU A 242 0.67 -5.73 8.15
CA LEU A 242 -0.69 -5.47 8.61
C LEU A 242 -0.67 -4.91 10.03
N ASN A 243 -1.55 -3.93 10.27
CA ASN A 243 -1.80 -3.43 11.62
C ASN A 243 -2.61 -4.47 12.40
N GLN A 244 -1.92 -5.42 13.06
CA GLN A 244 -2.58 -6.49 13.83
C GLN A 244 -3.18 -5.97 15.15
N GLU A 245 -2.69 -4.86 15.69
CA GLU A 245 -3.15 -4.28 16.97
C GLU A 245 -4.44 -3.45 16.85
N ALA A 246 -4.93 -3.24 15.62
CA ALA A 246 -6.29 -2.77 15.36
C ALA A 246 -7.36 -3.71 15.96
N SER A 247 -7.03 -4.99 16.16
CA SER A 247 -7.92 -5.96 16.79
C SER A 247 -8.06 -5.79 18.30
N ASP A 248 -7.09 -5.19 19.00
CA ASP A 248 -7.11 -5.16 20.46
C ASP A 248 -7.77 -3.90 21.05
N HIS A 249 -7.53 -2.66 20.61
CA HIS A 249 -8.16 -1.51 21.31
C HIS A 249 -8.33 -0.16 20.56
N SER A 250 -8.10 -0.04 19.25
CA SER A 250 -7.76 1.30 18.71
C SER A 250 -8.73 1.96 17.71
N ALA A 251 -9.67 1.23 17.12
CA ALA A 251 -10.83 1.83 16.46
C ALA A 251 -12.03 0.89 16.61
N SER A 252 -12.82 1.06 17.67
CA SER A 252 -14.06 0.29 17.79
C SER A 252 -14.93 0.58 16.56
N LEU A 253 -15.25 -0.47 15.81
CA LEU A 253 -16.18 -0.37 14.70
C LEU A 253 -17.46 0.34 15.20
N PRO A 254 -17.92 1.44 14.53
CA PRO A 254 -19.07 2.19 15.02
C PRO A 254 -20.26 1.27 15.29
N CYS A 255 -20.96 1.50 16.41
CA CYS A 255 -22.00 0.60 16.93
C CYS A 255 -23.03 0.17 15.87
N LYS A 256 -23.36 1.06 14.92
CA LYS A 256 -24.27 0.76 13.80
C LYS A 256 -23.81 -0.42 12.93
N PHE A 257 -22.52 -0.50 12.59
CA PHE A 257 -21.99 -1.57 11.75
C PHE A 257 -21.90 -2.88 12.55
N THR A 258 -21.40 -2.81 13.79
CA THR A 258 -21.29 -3.99 14.66
C THR A 258 -22.66 -4.61 14.92
N SER A 259 -23.66 -3.79 15.25
CA SER A 259 -25.03 -4.26 15.50
C SER A 259 -25.64 -4.89 14.26
N TRP A 260 -25.51 -4.22 13.10
CA TRP A 260 -26.06 -4.75 11.85
C TRP A 260 -25.38 -6.04 11.41
N LEU A 261 -24.04 -6.11 11.46
CA LEU A 261 -23.26 -7.31 11.14
C LEU A 261 -23.58 -8.48 12.07
N GLY A 262 -23.88 -8.20 13.35
CA GLY A 262 -24.31 -9.19 14.35
C GLY A 262 -25.65 -9.86 14.03
N THR A 263 -26.48 -9.24 13.18
CA THR A 263 -27.74 -9.86 12.70
C THR A 263 -27.55 -10.78 11.50
N LYS A 264 -26.36 -10.80 10.89
CA LYS A 264 -26.10 -11.52 9.63
C LYS A 264 -25.44 -12.87 9.89
N ARG A 265 -25.69 -13.82 8.99
CA ARG A 265 -25.04 -15.14 9.05
C ARG A 265 -23.56 -15.02 8.70
N SER A 266 -22.76 -15.99 9.15
CA SER A 266 -21.35 -16.05 8.79
C SER A 266 -21.17 -16.09 7.26
N SER A 267 -20.19 -15.35 6.77
CA SER A 267 -19.86 -15.23 5.34
C SER A 267 -21.04 -14.88 4.42
N SER A 268 -22.00 -14.09 4.90
CA SER A 268 -23.21 -13.68 4.16
C SER A 268 -23.22 -12.21 3.70
N VAL A 269 -22.17 -11.46 4.01
CA VAL A 269 -22.04 -10.03 3.71
C VAL A 269 -20.85 -9.78 2.79
N VAL A 270 -21.06 -8.95 1.77
CA VAL A 270 -19.98 -8.41 0.92
C VAL A 270 -19.54 -7.07 1.48
N PHE A 271 -18.25 -6.91 1.75
CA PHE A 271 -17.69 -5.58 1.96
C PHE A 271 -17.27 -4.98 0.62
N VAL A 272 -17.57 -3.71 0.39
CA VAL A 272 -17.29 -3.00 -0.86
C VAL A 272 -16.50 -1.73 -0.53
N SER A 273 -15.29 -1.61 -1.06
CA SER A 273 -14.43 -0.43 -0.86
C SER A 273 -13.42 -0.26 -2.01
N PHE A 274 -13.37 0.95 -2.56
CA PHE A 274 -12.48 1.30 -3.68
C PHE A 274 -11.33 2.23 -3.26
N GLY A 275 -11.09 2.37 -1.96
CA GLY A 275 -10.04 3.22 -1.41
C GLY A 275 -10.38 4.72 -1.49
N THR A 276 -9.42 5.56 -1.12
CA THR A 276 -9.60 7.02 -1.02
C THR A 276 -9.01 7.80 -2.19
N GLU A 277 -8.21 7.15 -3.03
CA GLU A 277 -7.40 7.77 -4.10
C GLU A 277 -8.07 7.72 -5.48
N TYR A 278 -9.08 6.87 -5.68
CA TYR A 278 -9.87 6.83 -6.90
C TYR A 278 -11.22 7.51 -6.70
N PHE A 279 -11.52 8.49 -7.56
CA PHE A 279 -12.81 9.17 -7.59
C PHE A 279 -13.66 8.54 -8.69
N MET A 280 -14.69 7.79 -8.30
CA MET A 280 -15.59 7.14 -9.25
C MET A 280 -16.52 8.15 -9.93
N SER A 281 -16.85 7.88 -11.20
CA SER A 281 -17.88 8.62 -11.93
C SER A 281 -19.29 8.26 -11.42
N LYS A 282 -20.28 9.09 -11.74
CA LYS A 282 -21.68 8.81 -11.39
C LYS A 282 -22.18 7.52 -12.06
N GLU A 283 -21.72 7.23 -13.27
CA GLU A 283 -22.02 6.02 -14.02
C GLU A 283 -21.44 4.79 -13.32
N GLU A 284 -20.17 4.84 -12.88
CA GLU A 284 -19.53 3.75 -12.14
C GLU A 284 -20.25 3.46 -10.81
N ILE A 285 -20.59 4.50 -10.04
CA ILE A 285 -21.38 4.40 -8.81
C ILE A 285 -22.74 3.75 -9.11
N THR A 286 -23.40 4.17 -10.19
CA THR A 286 -24.71 3.62 -10.61
C THR A 286 -24.63 2.13 -10.93
N GLU A 287 -23.63 1.71 -11.72
CA GLU A 287 -23.45 0.29 -12.08
C GLU A 287 -23.10 -0.57 -10.86
N ILE A 288 -22.31 -0.07 -9.92
CA ILE A 288 -22.03 -0.77 -8.64
C ILE A 288 -23.30 -0.89 -7.81
N ALA A 289 -24.03 0.20 -7.60
CA ALA A 289 -25.26 0.22 -6.80
C ALA A 289 -26.27 -0.81 -7.34
N LEU A 290 -26.56 -0.75 -8.63
CA LEU A 290 -27.51 -1.66 -9.27
C LEU A 290 -26.98 -3.09 -9.32
N GLY A 291 -25.67 -3.29 -9.43
CA GLY A 291 -25.05 -4.62 -9.31
C GLY A 291 -25.21 -5.22 -7.92
N LEU A 292 -25.04 -4.43 -6.87
CA LEU A 292 -25.27 -4.84 -5.48
C LEU A 292 -26.74 -5.22 -5.25
N GLU A 293 -27.67 -4.40 -5.76
CA GLU A 293 -29.11 -4.67 -5.72
C GLU A 293 -29.44 -6.01 -6.40
N LEU A 294 -28.98 -6.19 -7.65
CA LEU A 294 -29.20 -7.38 -8.47
C LEU A 294 -28.54 -8.65 -7.90
N SER A 295 -27.46 -8.52 -7.12
CA SER A 295 -26.78 -9.66 -6.49
C SER A 295 -27.64 -10.36 -5.42
N ARG A 296 -28.61 -9.63 -4.84
CA ARG A 296 -29.41 -10.03 -3.68
C ARG A 296 -28.61 -10.41 -2.43
N GLN A 297 -27.32 -10.09 -2.37
CA GLN A 297 -26.49 -10.34 -1.18
C GLN A 297 -26.63 -9.20 -0.17
N ASN A 298 -26.26 -9.47 1.09
CA ASN A 298 -26.08 -8.39 2.06
C ASN A 298 -24.76 -7.67 1.76
N PHE A 299 -24.70 -6.37 1.98
CA PHE A 299 -23.47 -5.61 1.73
C PHE A 299 -23.27 -4.42 2.68
N ILE A 300 -22.00 -4.07 2.87
CA ILE A 300 -21.56 -2.77 3.40
C ILE A 300 -20.73 -2.10 2.32
N TRP A 301 -21.12 -0.90 1.90
CA TRP A 301 -20.41 -0.15 0.88
C TRP A 301 -19.85 1.16 1.44
N ALA A 302 -18.52 1.23 1.52
CA ALA A 302 -17.77 2.45 1.75
C ALA A 302 -17.58 3.16 0.40
N VAL A 303 -18.20 4.33 0.24
CA VAL A 303 -18.16 5.11 -1.01
C VAL A 303 -17.79 6.55 -0.71
N ARG A 304 -16.93 7.14 -1.52
CA ARG A 304 -16.59 8.57 -1.44
C ARG A 304 -17.31 9.30 -2.54
N PHE A 305 -18.14 10.27 -2.16
CA PHE A 305 -18.85 11.15 -3.08
C PHE A 305 -18.07 12.44 -3.29
N VAL A 306 -18.23 13.07 -4.46
CA VAL A 306 -17.41 14.25 -4.87
C VAL A 306 -17.93 15.56 -4.26
N SER A 307 -19.14 15.59 -3.67
CA SER A 307 -19.73 16.81 -3.10
C SER A 307 -19.56 16.90 -1.58
N GLU A 308 -19.25 18.11 -1.09
CA GLU A 308 -19.14 18.46 0.34
C GLU A 308 -20.48 18.58 1.07
N GLU A 309 -21.61 18.33 0.39
CA GLU A 309 -22.94 18.34 1.01
C GLU A 309 -23.20 17.00 1.72
N GLU A 310 -23.51 17.07 3.03
CA GLU A 310 -23.88 15.97 3.93
C GLU A 310 -25.07 15.13 3.40
N GLU A 311 -25.49 14.10 4.15
CA GLU A 311 -26.45 13.01 3.83
C GLU A 311 -27.48 13.24 2.69
N GLU A 312 -28.07 14.41 2.52
CA GLU A 312 -28.93 14.78 1.37
C GLU A 312 -28.22 14.68 -0.01
N GLY A 313 -26.91 14.93 -0.07
CA GLY A 313 -26.10 14.82 -1.29
C GLY A 313 -25.83 13.36 -1.69
N MET A 314 -25.83 12.43 -0.74
CA MET A 314 -25.56 11.01 -0.96
C MET A 314 -26.73 10.33 -1.71
N GLU A 315 -27.98 10.60 -1.32
CA GLU A 315 -29.15 10.06 -2.03
C GLU A 315 -29.21 10.53 -3.49
N ARG A 316 -28.77 11.78 -3.77
CA ARG A 316 -28.71 12.33 -5.13
C ARG A 316 -27.65 11.68 -6.03
N GLN A 317 -26.64 11.06 -5.44
CA GLN A 317 -25.56 10.37 -6.17
C GLN A 317 -25.84 8.88 -6.40
N LEU A 318 -26.77 8.30 -5.64
CA LEU A 318 -27.24 6.94 -5.83
C LEU A 318 -28.44 6.91 -6.80
N PRO A 319 -28.75 5.75 -7.41
CA PRO A 319 -29.95 5.60 -8.21
C PRO A 319 -31.21 5.91 -7.38
N GLU A 320 -32.19 6.56 -7.98
CA GLU A 320 -33.45 6.90 -7.32
C GLU A 320 -34.08 5.66 -6.69
N GLY A 321 -34.51 5.75 -5.43
CA GLY A 321 -35.14 4.67 -4.68
C GLY A 321 -34.19 3.55 -4.23
N PHE A 322 -32.87 3.67 -4.45
CA PHE A 322 -31.92 2.59 -4.16
C PHE A 322 -31.92 2.19 -2.69
N MET A 323 -31.83 3.15 -1.77
CA MET A 323 -31.76 2.88 -0.32
C MET A 323 -33.01 2.13 0.18
N GLN A 324 -34.19 2.47 -0.36
CA GLN A 324 -35.44 1.78 -0.06
C GLN A 324 -35.44 0.35 -0.59
N ARG A 325 -34.93 0.11 -1.81
CA ARG A 325 -34.87 -1.24 -2.42
C ARG A 325 -33.87 -2.18 -1.74
N VAL A 326 -32.85 -1.65 -1.08
CA VAL A 326 -31.84 -2.44 -0.34
C VAL A 326 -32.04 -2.43 1.18
N GLU A 327 -33.15 -1.86 1.67
CA GLU A 327 -33.45 -1.76 3.09
C GLU A 327 -33.30 -3.11 3.80
N GLY A 328 -32.62 -3.11 4.94
CA GLY A 328 -32.31 -4.32 5.72
C GLY A 328 -31.19 -5.20 5.15
N ARG A 329 -30.81 -5.08 3.86
CA ARG A 329 -29.74 -5.86 3.21
C ARG A 329 -28.47 -5.07 2.93
N GLY A 330 -28.57 -3.75 2.75
CA GLY A 330 -27.45 -2.89 2.42
C GLY A 330 -27.21 -1.81 3.46
N MET A 331 -25.94 -1.54 3.76
CA MET A 331 -25.50 -0.29 4.39
C MET A 331 -24.57 0.44 3.43
N VAL A 332 -24.79 1.74 3.24
CA VAL A 332 -23.88 2.60 2.49
C VAL A 332 -23.36 3.69 3.43
N ALA A 333 -22.07 3.97 3.37
CA ALA A 333 -21.45 5.01 4.18
C ALA A 333 -20.53 5.88 3.33
N ASN A 334 -20.72 7.19 3.47
CA ASN A 334 -19.94 8.25 2.80
C ASN A 334 -18.65 8.64 3.55
N GLN A 335 -18.40 8.00 4.70
CA GLN A 335 -17.27 8.29 5.59
C GLN A 335 -16.25 7.15 5.57
N TRP A 336 -15.04 7.44 6.06
CA TRP A 336 -14.03 6.41 6.29
C TRP A 336 -14.56 5.33 7.24
N ILE A 337 -14.32 4.06 6.87
CA ILE A 337 -14.69 2.89 7.67
C ILE A 337 -13.39 2.16 8.06
N PRO A 338 -13.25 1.70 9.31
CA PRO A 338 -12.14 0.84 9.73
C PRO A 338 -12.22 -0.51 8.98
N GLN A 339 -11.52 -0.56 7.83
CA GLN A 339 -11.63 -1.62 6.83
C GLN A 339 -11.21 -2.99 7.40
N MET A 340 -10.11 -3.04 8.15
CA MET A 340 -9.62 -4.28 8.77
C MET A 340 -10.63 -4.87 9.76
N GLU A 341 -11.32 -4.02 10.51
CA GLU A 341 -12.29 -4.38 11.53
C GLU A 341 -13.59 -4.91 10.90
N ILE A 342 -14.01 -4.32 9.77
CA ILE A 342 -15.08 -4.90 8.95
C ILE A 342 -14.64 -6.26 8.41
N LEU A 343 -13.50 -6.34 7.73
CA LEU A 343 -13.01 -7.56 7.07
C LEU A 343 -12.81 -8.71 8.07
N SER A 344 -12.43 -8.41 9.31
CA SER A 344 -12.24 -9.39 10.37
C SER A 344 -13.57 -9.93 10.94
N HIS A 345 -14.72 -9.31 10.64
CA HIS A 345 -16.00 -9.75 11.17
C HIS A 345 -16.46 -11.07 10.52
N PRO A 346 -16.90 -12.09 11.30
CA PRO A 346 -17.27 -13.41 10.78
C PRO A 346 -18.38 -13.43 9.72
N SER A 347 -19.22 -12.39 9.69
CA SER A 347 -20.29 -12.22 8.70
C SER A 347 -19.79 -11.82 7.31
N ILE A 348 -18.57 -11.28 7.19
CA ILE A 348 -17.97 -10.97 5.88
C ILE A 348 -17.62 -12.26 5.14
N GLY A 349 -18.08 -12.35 3.90
CA GLY A 349 -17.89 -13.51 3.03
C GLY A 349 -17.16 -13.22 1.73
N GLY A 350 -17.02 -11.94 1.36
CA GLY A 350 -16.31 -11.49 0.17
C GLY A 350 -16.00 -10.00 0.22
N PHE A 351 -14.96 -9.61 -0.51
CA PHE A 351 -14.48 -8.23 -0.58
C PHE A 351 -14.43 -7.73 -2.03
N LEU A 352 -15.37 -6.85 -2.40
CA LEU A 352 -15.34 -6.11 -3.66
C LEU A 352 -14.36 -4.94 -3.55
N THR A 353 -13.29 -5.00 -4.31
CA THR A 353 -12.13 -4.11 -4.13
C THR A 353 -11.52 -3.66 -5.45
N HIS A 354 -10.93 -2.47 -5.41
CA HIS A 354 -10.10 -1.91 -6.48
C HIS A 354 -8.76 -2.63 -6.66
N CYS A 355 -8.42 -3.62 -5.83
CA CYS A 355 -7.16 -4.39 -5.94
C CYS A 355 -5.88 -3.58 -5.66
N GLY A 356 -5.97 -2.51 -4.87
CA GLY A 356 -4.78 -1.84 -4.35
C GLY A 356 -4.03 -2.76 -3.38
N TRP A 357 -2.71 -2.73 -3.42
CA TRP A 357 -1.89 -3.70 -2.70
C TRP A 357 -2.13 -3.71 -1.18
N GLY A 358 -2.37 -2.55 -0.57
CA GLY A 358 -2.77 -2.45 0.83
C GLY A 358 -4.06 -3.21 1.13
N SER A 359 -5.14 -2.92 0.40
CA SER A 359 -6.44 -3.61 0.57
C SER A 359 -6.36 -5.11 0.31
N LEU A 360 -5.53 -5.55 -0.63
CA LEU A 360 -5.34 -6.98 -0.89
C LEU A 360 -4.60 -7.67 0.27
N ASN A 361 -3.57 -7.04 0.84
CA ASN A 361 -2.92 -7.57 2.03
C ASN A 361 -3.91 -7.69 3.20
N GLU A 362 -4.75 -6.67 3.41
CA GLU A 362 -5.78 -6.68 4.46
C GLU A 362 -6.81 -7.80 4.27
N GLY A 363 -7.34 -7.95 3.04
CA GLY A 363 -8.27 -9.02 2.71
C GLY A 363 -7.66 -10.42 2.83
N MET A 364 -6.41 -10.61 2.36
CA MET A 364 -5.70 -11.88 2.51
C MET A 364 -5.42 -12.20 3.98
N GLY A 365 -5.00 -11.20 4.77
CA GLY A 365 -4.76 -11.36 6.21
C GLY A 365 -6.02 -11.68 7.01
N CYS A 366 -7.19 -11.20 6.58
CA CYS A 366 -8.49 -11.54 7.16
C CYS A 366 -9.09 -12.84 6.61
N GLY A 367 -8.48 -13.44 5.59
CA GLY A 367 -8.96 -14.67 4.96
C GLY A 367 -10.28 -14.49 4.18
N VAL A 368 -10.46 -13.32 3.57
CA VAL A 368 -11.66 -12.97 2.80
C VAL A 368 -11.35 -13.05 1.30
N PRO A 369 -12.16 -13.77 0.49
CA PRO A 369 -11.96 -13.85 -0.95
C PRO A 369 -12.35 -12.54 -1.66
N PHE A 370 -11.77 -12.32 -2.83
CA PHE A 370 -11.91 -11.07 -3.58
C PHE A 370 -12.95 -11.15 -4.69
N ILE A 371 -13.64 -10.03 -4.88
CA ILE A 371 -14.35 -9.69 -6.11
C ILE A 371 -13.55 -8.52 -6.68
N ALA A 372 -12.64 -8.81 -7.60
CA ALA A 372 -11.65 -7.88 -8.11
C ALA A 372 -12.28 -6.97 -9.17
N LEU A 373 -12.14 -5.65 -8.98
CA LEU A 373 -12.51 -4.62 -9.96
C LEU A 373 -11.37 -3.60 -10.05
N PRO A 374 -10.25 -3.92 -10.73
CA PRO A 374 -9.11 -3.01 -10.84
C PRO A 374 -9.51 -1.75 -11.62
N LEU A 375 -9.14 -0.55 -11.13
CA LEU A 375 -9.57 0.75 -11.67
C LEU A 375 -8.41 1.58 -12.28
N HIS A 376 -7.22 1.58 -11.66
CA HIS A 376 -6.06 2.31 -12.20
C HIS A 376 -4.70 1.72 -11.75
N LEU A 377 -3.60 2.30 -12.24
CA LEU A 377 -2.22 2.06 -11.76
C LEU A 377 -1.82 0.57 -11.78
N ASP A 378 -1.31 0.06 -10.66
CA ASP A 378 -0.81 -1.29 -10.43
C ASP A 378 -1.92 -2.34 -10.23
N GLN A 379 -3.15 -1.89 -10.03
CA GLN A 379 -4.28 -2.72 -9.64
C GLN A 379 -4.57 -3.87 -10.60
N PRO A 380 -4.48 -3.73 -11.94
CA PRO A 380 -4.74 -4.86 -12.83
C PRO A 380 -3.72 -5.99 -12.70
N LEU A 381 -2.44 -5.68 -12.44
CA LEU A 381 -1.43 -6.72 -12.19
C LEU A 381 -1.70 -7.40 -10.85
N ASN A 382 -2.07 -6.63 -9.83
CA ASN A 382 -2.47 -7.17 -8.54
C ASN A 382 -3.70 -8.10 -8.65
N ALA A 383 -4.69 -7.74 -9.48
CA ALA A 383 -5.87 -8.57 -9.76
C ALA A 383 -5.46 -9.90 -10.41
N LYS A 384 -4.57 -9.87 -11.42
CA LYS A 384 -4.03 -11.08 -12.07
C LYS A 384 -3.29 -11.99 -11.09
N LEU A 385 -2.57 -11.42 -10.12
CA LEU A 385 -1.94 -12.20 -9.04
C LEU A 385 -3.01 -12.90 -8.17
N VAL A 386 -3.94 -12.15 -7.58
CA VAL A 386 -4.86 -12.74 -6.59
C VAL A 386 -5.92 -13.65 -7.21
N VAL A 387 -6.36 -13.36 -8.43
CA VAL A 387 -7.35 -14.17 -9.15
C VAL A 387 -6.68 -15.30 -9.93
N GLY A 388 -5.67 -14.99 -10.74
CA GLY A 388 -5.04 -15.94 -11.67
C GLY A 388 -4.04 -16.88 -10.99
N GLU A 389 -3.08 -16.33 -10.24
CA GLU A 389 -2.00 -17.13 -9.64
C GLU A 389 -2.41 -17.77 -8.31
N LEU A 390 -3.14 -17.03 -7.46
CA LEU A 390 -3.51 -17.51 -6.12
C LEU A 390 -4.91 -18.16 -6.06
N GLY A 391 -5.82 -17.79 -6.98
CA GLY A 391 -7.19 -18.29 -7.00
C GLY A 391 -7.99 -17.91 -5.76
N LEU A 392 -7.79 -16.68 -5.26
CA LEU A 392 -8.42 -16.11 -4.06
C LEU A 392 -9.67 -15.28 -4.37
N GLY A 393 -10.15 -15.29 -5.61
CA GLY A 393 -11.29 -14.49 -6.00
C GLY A 393 -11.66 -14.62 -7.46
N VAL A 394 -12.52 -13.72 -7.92
CA VAL A 394 -12.92 -13.57 -9.32
C VAL A 394 -12.70 -12.12 -9.75
N GLU A 395 -12.36 -11.90 -11.01
CA GLU A 395 -12.32 -10.57 -11.61
C GLU A 395 -13.65 -10.26 -12.29
N ILE A 396 -14.18 -9.05 -12.07
CA ILE A 396 -15.37 -8.57 -12.77
C ILE A 396 -14.99 -8.28 -14.20
N GLU A 397 -15.69 -8.93 -15.13
CA GLU A 397 -15.50 -8.74 -16.55
C GLU A 397 -15.85 -7.31 -16.98
N ARG A 398 -14.97 -6.72 -17.78
CA ARG A 398 -15.13 -5.40 -18.37
C ARG A 398 -15.30 -5.50 -19.88
N GLU A 399 -16.00 -4.52 -20.44
CA GLU A 399 -16.06 -4.27 -21.88
C GLU A 399 -14.69 -3.87 -22.44
N ARG A 400 -14.55 -3.89 -23.77
CA ARG A 400 -13.29 -3.50 -24.44
C ARG A 400 -12.85 -2.09 -24.11
N ASP A 401 -13.80 -1.17 -23.92
CA ASP A 401 -13.55 0.22 -23.53
C ASP A 401 -13.27 0.40 -22.03
N GLY A 402 -13.22 -0.68 -21.25
CA GLY A 402 -12.95 -0.68 -19.83
C GLY A 402 -14.16 -0.45 -18.93
N ARG A 403 -15.36 -0.20 -19.48
CA ARG A 403 -16.58 -0.09 -18.67
C ARG A 403 -17.00 -1.45 -18.10
N PHE A 404 -17.62 -1.46 -16.93
CA PHE A 404 -18.26 -2.64 -16.36
C PHE A 404 -19.76 -2.40 -16.23
N ARG A 405 -20.54 -3.48 -16.28
CA ARG A 405 -22.00 -3.42 -16.13
C ARG A 405 -22.46 -4.08 -14.83
N ARG A 406 -23.56 -3.61 -14.28
CA ARG A 406 -24.24 -4.12 -13.09
C ARG A 406 -24.46 -5.62 -13.13
N GLU A 407 -24.74 -6.22 -14.29
CA GLU A 407 -24.94 -7.66 -14.43
C GLU A 407 -23.66 -8.42 -14.10
N LYS A 408 -22.50 -7.91 -14.55
CA LYS A 408 -21.18 -8.48 -14.30
C LYS A 408 -20.73 -8.27 -12.86
N VAL A 409 -21.05 -7.12 -12.26
CA VAL A 409 -20.88 -6.88 -10.82
C VAL A 409 -21.67 -7.92 -10.01
N ALA A 410 -22.96 -8.08 -10.32
CA ALA A 410 -23.84 -9.03 -9.65
C ALA A 410 -23.40 -10.49 -9.85
N GLU A 411 -22.94 -10.84 -11.04
CA GLU A 411 -22.36 -12.15 -11.37
C GLU A 411 -21.12 -12.45 -10.52
N GLY A 412 -20.15 -11.53 -10.49
CA GLY A 412 -18.93 -11.66 -9.69
C GLY A 412 -19.23 -11.82 -8.19
N ILE A 413 -20.15 -11.01 -7.67
CA ILE A 413 -20.63 -11.15 -6.27
C ILE A 413 -21.21 -12.55 -6.03
N ARG A 414 -22.13 -13.02 -6.90
CA ARG A 414 -22.78 -14.32 -6.70
C ARG A 414 -21.79 -15.48 -6.76
N ARG A 415 -20.79 -15.45 -7.65
CA ARG A 415 -19.76 -16.51 -7.76
C ARG A 415 -18.96 -16.67 -6.47
N VAL A 416 -18.63 -15.56 -5.81
CA VAL A 416 -17.88 -15.58 -4.54
C VAL A 416 -18.78 -15.91 -3.35
N MET A 417 -20.02 -15.44 -3.35
CA MET A 417 -20.91 -15.57 -2.20
C MET A 417 -21.72 -16.87 -2.18
N VAL A 418 -22.03 -17.46 -3.34
CA VAL A 418 -22.98 -18.57 -3.47
C VAL A 418 -22.34 -19.79 -4.13
N GLY A 419 -22.65 -20.98 -3.61
CA GLY A 419 -22.25 -22.26 -4.20
C GLY A 419 -20.81 -22.68 -3.90
N GLY A 420 -20.42 -23.82 -4.47
CA GLY A 420 -19.15 -24.48 -4.15
C GLY A 420 -17.89 -23.77 -4.68
N GLU A 421 -18.01 -22.87 -5.66
CA GLU A 421 -16.88 -22.05 -6.13
C GLU A 421 -16.42 -21.09 -5.02
N GLY A 422 -17.34 -20.30 -4.46
CA GLY A 422 -17.08 -19.39 -3.36
C GLY A 422 -16.57 -20.07 -2.08
N GLU A 423 -17.09 -21.26 -1.75
CA GLU A 423 -16.59 -22.05 -0.61
C GLU A 423 -15.13 -22.44 -0.75
N LYS A 424 -14.71 -22.85 -1.95
CA LYS A 424 -13.30 -23.16 -2.25
C LYS A 424 -12.42 -21.91 -2.11
N MET A 425 -12.87 -20.77 -2.60
CA MET A 425 -12.14 -19.50 -2.47
C MET A 425 -12.00 -19.08 -1.01
N ARG A 426 -13.07 -19.16 -0.21
CA ARG A 426 -13.02 -18.87 1.24
C ARG A 426 -12.05 -19.79 1.98
N ARG A 427 -12.01 -21.08 1.66
CA ARG A 427 -11.04 -22.01 2.25
C ARG A 427 -9.60 -21.61 1.91
N LYS A 428 -9.32 -21.33 0.63
CA LYS A 428 -7.98 -20.88 0.20
C LYS A 428 -7.58 -19.55 0.85
N ALA A 429 -8.50 -18.60 0.96
CA ALA A 429 -8.24 -17.31 1.61
C ALA A 429 -7.89 -17.49 3.10
N LYS A 430 -8.61 -18.36 3.83
CA LYS A 430 -8.27 -18.71 5.22
C LYS A 430 -6.92 -19.41 5.35
N GLU A 431 -6.58 -20.30 4.42
CA GLU A 431 -5.26 -20.93 4.36
C GLU A 431 -4.15 -19.89 4.13
N MET A 432 -4.38 -18.92 3.23
CA MET A 432 -3.45 -17.81 2.99
C MET A 432 -3.27 -16.92 4.23
N ALA A 433 -4.37 -16.53 4.89
CA ALA A 433 -4.32 -15.75 6.13
C ALA A 433 -3.45 -16.41 7.20
N LYS A 434 -3.61 -17.73 7.38
CA LYS A 434 -2.81 -18.52 8.31
C LYS A 434 -1.32 -18.47 7.95
N LYS A 435 -0.98 -18.68 6.67
CA LYS A 435 0.41 -18.61 6.19
C LYS A 435 1.05 -17.24 6.41
N MET A 436 0.32 -16.16 6.12
CA MET A 436 0.80 -14.79 6.35
C MET A 436 1.11 -14.58 7.83
N LYS A 437 0.18 -14.94 8.71
CA LYS A 437 0.36 -14.82 10.17
C LYS A 437 1.57 -15.61 10.70
N GLU A 438 1.83 -16.80 10.16
CA GLU A 438 2.96 -17.64 10.57
C GLU A 438 4.33 -17.13 10.09
N LYS A 439 4.38 -16.31 9.04
CA LYS A 439 5.62 -15.91 8.37
C LYS A 439 6.01 -14.44 8.58
N ASP A 440 5.04 -13.54 8.76
CA ASP A 440 5.28 -12.10 8.80
C ASP A 440 6.33 -11.71 9.86
N ASP A 441 6.25 -12.24 11.08
CA ASP A 441 7.23 -11.93 12.13
C ASP A 441 8.65 -12.40 11.79
N GLY A 442 8.77 -13.56 11.15
CA GLY A 442 10.06 -14.09 10.70
C GLY A 442 10.68 -13.25 9.58
N GLU A 443 9.87 -12.72 8.66
CA GLU A 443 10.35 -11.81 7.61
C GLU A 443 10.85 -10.48 8.19
N ILE A 444 10.17 -9.96 9.21
CA ILE A 444 10.64 -8.77 9.96
C ILE A 444 11.95 -9.06 10.72
N ASP A 445 12.12 -10.24 11.29
CA ASP A 445 13.36 -10.59 11.99
C ASP A 445 14.56 -10.68 11.03
N VAL A 446 14.35 -11.19 9.82
CA VAL A 446 15.37 -11.19 8.74
C VAL A 446 15.74 -9.75 8.37
N LEU A 447 14.75 -8.88 8.18
CA LEU A 447 14.96 -7.45 7.93
C LEU A 447 15.79 -6.79 9.04
N VAL A 448 15.42 -7.01 10.30
CA VAL A 448 16.14 -6.45 11.44
C VAL A 448 17.58 -6.95 11.52
N GLY A 449 17.81 -8.23 11.21
CA GLY A 449 19.16 -8.77 11.08
C GLY A 449 19.98 -8.04 10.01
N GLU A 450 19.38 -7.73 8.86
CA GLU A 450 20.04 -6.97 7.79
C GLU A 450 20.34 -5.53 8.21
N VAL A 451 19.36 -4.81 8.78
CA VAL A 451 19.55 -3.42 9.23
C VAL A 451 20.60 -3.33 10.34
N ARG A 452 20.66 -4.32 11.25
CA ARG A 452 21.73 -4.39 12.26
C ARG A 452 23.11 -4.62 11.62
N LYS A 453 23.24 -5.49 10.61
CA LYS A 453 24.51 -5.68 9.90
C LYS A 453 24.99 -4.39 9.23
N MET A 454 24.08 -3.64 8.61
CA MET A 454 24.38 -2.35 7.97
C MET A 454 24.88 -1.30 8.99
N THR A 455 24.38 -1.34 10.21
CA THR A 455 24.72 -0.36 11.27
C THR A 455 25.91 -0.76 12.14
N SER A 456 26.23 -2.06 12.22
CA SER A 456 27.32 -2.61 13.05
C SER A 456 28.70 -2.57 12.36
N GLY A 457 28.72 -2.48 11.04
CA GLY A 457 29.95 -2.51 10.26
C GLY A 457 30.69 -1.17 10.26
N ARG A 458 31.84 -1.09 10.95
CA ARG A 458 32.87 -0.05 10.71
C ARG A 458 33.29 0.05 9.22
N GLY A 459 33.14 -1.05 8.47
CA GLY A 459 33.52 -1.15 7.06
C GLY A 459 32.59 -0.51 6.02
N TRP A 460 31.48 0.15 6.40
CA TRP A 460 30.72 0.96 5.43
C TRP A 460 31.23 2.41 5.37
N LYS A 461 31.54 3.01 6.52
CA LYS A 461 32.13 4.37 6.56
C LYS A 461 33.45 4.44 5.81
N GLU A 462 34.25 3.37 5.82
CA GLU A 462 35.52 3.28 5.07
C GLU A 462 35.32 3.04 3.56
N ARG A 463 34.27 2.32 3.14
CA ARG A 463 33.98 2.09 1.71
C ARG A 463 33.45 3.34 1.00
N GLY A 464 32.70 4.19 1.69
CA GLY A 464 32.32 5.52 1.19
C GLY A 464 33.51 6.47 1.00
N LEU A 465 34.60 6.27 1.76
CA LEU A 465 35.87 7.00 1.61
C LEU A 465 36.74 6.45 0.47
N GLN A 466 36.83 5.13 0.30
CA GLN A 466 37.61 4.53 -0.80
C GLN A 466 37.04 4.83 -2.20
N ILE A 467 35.72 4.99 -2.35
CA ILE A 467 35.11 5.38 -3.64
C ILE A 467 35.36 6.87 -3.96
N ARG A 468 35.65 7.70 -2.95
CA ARG A 468 36.05 9.11 -3.14
C ARG A 468 37.53 9.30 -3.48
N GLU A 469 38.37 8.29 -3.26
CA GLU A 469 39.80 8.32 -3.65
C GLU A 469 40.05 7.70 -5.04
N MET A 470 39.02 7.14 -5.69
CA MET A 470 39.10 6.55 -7.04
C MET A 470 38.28 7.31 -8.10
N LYS A 471 37.83 8.53 -7.82
CA LYS A 471 37.34 9.52 -8.80
C LYS A 471 38.10 10.82 -8.61
#